data_AF-A0A7C6EZK5-F1
#
_entry.id   AF-A0A7C6EZK5-F1
#
_cell.length_a   1.000
_cell.length_b   1.000
_cell.length_c   1.000
_cell.angle_alpha   90.00
_cell.angle_beta   90.00
_cell.angle_gamma   90.00
#
_symmetry.space_group_name_H-M   'P 1'
#
loop_
_entity.id
_entity.type
_entity.pdbx_description
1 polymer ?
#
loop_
_entity_poly.entity_id
_entity_poly.type
_entity_poly.pdbx_seq_one_letter_code
_entity_poly.pdbx_strand_id
1 'polypeptide(L)'
;MTELTLAHLVLNASAPVQAIMIILLLASVYSWGLILYKRRMLSQARNSAKVFEQHFRSEQRMSDLFNRVLRSSDQLGAMASIFEAGYKEFQYQRRQPDFDRGLLKDNSARVMRVVMNRELDTMEASLSSLATIGSVSPYVGLLGTVWGIMSSFTALGNVQQATLAMVAPGIA
;
A
#
# COMPACT_ATOMS: atom_id res chain seq x y z
N MET A 1 39.28 14.99 -20.21
CA MET A 1 38.19 15.73 -19.54
C MET A 1 36.90 15.47 -20.29
N THR A 2 36.25 14.35 -20.02
CA THR A 2 34.81 14.18 -20.25
C THR A 2 34.39 13.26 -19.12
N GLU A 3 34.01 13.87 -18.00
CA GLU A 3 33.41 13.19 -16.87
C GLU A 3 32.34 12.23 -17.44
N LEU A 4 32.54 10.93 -17.25
CA LEU A 4 31.54 9.88 -17.46
C LEU A 4 30.39 10.17 -16.49
N THR A 5 29.61 11.20 -16.82
CA THR A 5 28.48 11.62 -16.02
C THR A 5 27.45 10.52 -16.17
N LEU A 6 26.86 10.03 -15.08
CA LEU A 6 25.83 8.98 -15.09
C LEU A 6 24.74 9.23 -16.14
N ALA A 7 24.40 10.50 -16.35
CA ALA A 7 23.48 10.95 -17.40
C ALA A 7 23.98 10.62 -18.81
N HIS A 8 25.28 10.77 -19.10
CA HIS A 8 25.85 10.47 -20.41
C HIS A 8 25.85 8.97 -20.71
N LEU A 9 26.08 8.11 -19.70
CA LEU A 9 25.99 6.66 -19.83
C LEU A 9 24.54 6.22 -20.12
N VAL A 10 23.58 6.77 -19.39
CA VAL A 10 22.14 6.55 -19.61
C VAL A 10 21.71 7.03 -21.00
N LEU A 11 22.16 8.21 -21.43
CA LEU A 11 21.81 8.80 -22.73
C LEU A 11 22.42 8.04 -23.93
N ASN A 12 23.54 7.36 -23.74
CA ASN A 12 24.16 6.51 -24.76
C ASN A 12 23.62 5.06 -24.78
N ALA A 13 22.81 4.67 -23.79
CA ALA A 13 22.17 3.37 -23.76
C ALA A 13 21.11 3.23 -24.87
N SER A 14 20.84 2.00 -25.30
CA SER A 14 19.80 1.74 -26.32
C SER A 14 18.42 2.22 -25.85
N ALA A 15 17.58 2.70 -26.79
CA ALA A 15 16.25 3.24 -26.47
C ALA A 15 15.37 2.31 -25.60
N PRO A 16 15.39 0.97 -25.76
CA PRO A 16 14.66 0.07 -24.86
C PRO A 16 15.17 0.07 -23.42
N VAL A 17 16.49 0.18 -23.22
CA VAL A 17 17.10 0.22 -21.88
C VAL A 17 16.75 1.53 -21.17
N GLN A 18 16.74 2.65 -21.90
CA GLN A 18 16.28 3.94 -21.37
C GLN A 18 14.81 3.89 -20.93
N ALA A 19 13.92 3.28 -21.73
CA ALA A 19 12.52 3.11 -21.37
C ALA A 19 12.35 2.28 -20.08
N ILE A 20 13.09 1.16 -19.96
CA ILE A 20 13.07 0.32 -18.75
C ILE A 20 13.52 1.10 -17.51
N MET A 21 14.60 1.87 -17.61
CA MET A 21 15.08 2.70 -16.49
C MET A 21 14.06 3.75 -16.07
N ILE A 22 13.39 4.40 -17.02
CA ILE A 22 12.33 5.38 -16.74
C ILE A 22 11.16 4.72 -16.03
N ILE A 23 10.71 3.54 -16.49
CA ILE A 23 9.63 2.78 -15.86
C ILE A 23 9.97 2.41 -14.42
N LEU A 24 11.20 1.92 -14.17
CA LEU A 24 11.65 1.58 -12.82
C LEU A 24 11.74 2.81 -11.92
N LEU A 25 12.17 3.96 -12.45
CA LEU A 25 12.22 5.21 -11.71
C LEU A 25 10.81 5.70 -11.34
N LEU A 26 9.86 5.67 -12.27
CA LEU A 26 8.48 6.03 -12.00
C LEU A 26 7.83 5.09 -10.98
N ALA A 27 8.07 3.78 -11.11
CA ALA A 27 7.59 2.78 -10.14
C ALA A 27 8.17 3.02 -8.74
N SER A 28 9.44 3.43 -8.64
CA SER A 28 10.09 3.79 -7.37
C SER A 28 9.43 5.02 -6.72
N VAL A 29 9.23 6.10 -7.48
CA VAL A 29 8.56 7.31 -6.97
C VAL A 29 7.13 7.01 -6.53
N TYR A 30 6.39 6.21 -7.31
CA TYR A 30 5.04 5.79 -6.97
C TYR A 30 5.00 4.95 -5.69
N SER A 31 5.94 4.00 -5.54
CA SER A 31 6.10 3.18 -4.32
C SER A 31 6.33 4.04 -3.08
N TRP A 32 7.24 5.01 -3.16
CA TRP A 32 7.48 5.97 -2.07
C TRP A 32 6.24 6.80 -1.72
N GLY A 33 5.50 7.26 -2.73
CA GLY A 33 4.23 7.96 -2.55
C GLY A 33 3.22 7.12 -1.74
N LEU A 34 3.04 5.85 -2.12
CA LEU A 34 2.17 4.92 -1.41
C LEU A 34 2.65 4.64 0.02
N ILE A 35 3.95 4.44 0.23
CA ILE A 35 4.54 4.21 1.56
C ILE A 35 4.23 5.38 2.50
N LEU A 36 4.46 6.62 2.04
CA LEU A 36 4.21 7.81 2.85
C LEU A 36 2.72 8.01 3.14
N TYR A 37 1.86 7.79 2.14
CA TYR A 37 0.40 7.83 2.30
C TYR A 37 -0.06 6.82 3.35
N LYS A 38 0.33 5.55 3.21
CA LYS A 38 -0.06 4.47 4.13
C LYS A 38 0.49 4.68 5.54
N ARG A 39 1.72 5.17 5.67
CA ARG A 39 2.31 5.51 6.97
C ARG A 39 1.49 6.57 7.70
N ARG A 40 1.03 7.61 7.01
CA ARG A 40 0.16 8.65 7.59
C ARG A 40 -1.21 8.09 7.98
N MET A 41 -1.85 7.34 7.07
CA MET A 41 -3.15 6.72 7.30
C MET A 41 -3.15 5.78 8.53
N LEU A 42 -2.17 4.87 8.63
CA LEU A 42 -2.03 3.96 9.76
C LEU A 42 -1.71 4.70 11.06
N SER A 43 -0.88 5.75 11.00
CA SER A 43 -0.58 6.59 12.17
C SER A 43 -1.83 7.31 12.67
N GLN A 44 -2.67 7.83 11.78
CA GLN A 44 -3.93 8.47 12.13
C GLN A 44 -4.91 7.47 12.74
N ALA A 45 -5.11 6.32 12.09
CA ALA A 45 -5.97 5.26 12.60
C ALA A 45 -5.55 4.79 14.00
N ARG A 46 -4.24 4.64 14.25
CA ARG A 46 -3.71 4.26 15.56
C ARG A 46 -3.93 5.32 16.62
N ASN A 47 -3.82 6.60 16.27
CA ASN A 47 -4.10 7.70 17.20
C ASN A 47 -5.60 7.79 17.51
N SER A 48 -6.46 7.73 16.50
CA SER A 48 -7.92 7.72 16.69
C SER A 48 -8.37 6.53 17.55
N ALA A 49 -7.78 5.34 17.35
CA ALA A 49 -8.06 4.17 18.18
C ALA A 49 -7.68 4.39 19.65
N LYS A 50 -6.53 5.02 19.94
CA LYS A 50 -6.13 5.34 21.33
C LYS A 50 -7.09 6.34 21.99
N VAL A 51 -7.49 7.38 21.27
CA VAL A 51 -8.45 8.38 21.77
C VAL A 51 -9.80 7.71 22.05
N PHE A 52 -10.27 6.88 21.13
CA PHE A 52 -11.49 6.10 21.32
C PHE A 52 -11.40 5.17 22.54
N GLU A 53 -10.29 4.44 22.71
CA GLU A 53 -10.08 3.55 23.85
C GLU A 53 -10.09 4.31 25.18
N GLN A 54 -9.47 5.50 25.25
CA GLN A 54 -9.50 6.35 26.44
C GLN A 54 -10.92 6.75 26.80
N HIS A 55 -11.72 7.17 25.81
CA HIS A 55 -13.12 7.50 26.02
C HIS A 55 -13.93 6.28 26.46
N PHE A 56 -13.76 5.14 25.79
CA PHE A 56 -14.43 3.89 26.13
C PHE A 56 -14.15 3.45 27.57
N ARG A 57 -12.91 3.61 28.06
CA ARG A 57 -12.56 3.29 29.46
C ARG A 57 -13.08 4.30 30.47
N SER A 58 -13.20 5.57 30.09
CA SER A 58 -13.61 6.66 30.98
C SER A 58 -15.13 6.77 31.19
N GLU A 59 -15.93 6.29 30.23
CA GLU A 59 -17.37 6.47 30.25
C GLU A 59 -18.08 5.32 30.98
N GLN A 60 -18.90 5.66 31.99
CA GLN A 60 -19.67 4.69 32.77
C GLN A 60 -20.91 4.16 32.02
N ARG A 61 -21.36 4.85 30.96
CA ARG A 61 -22.58 4.51 30.21
C ARG A 61 -22.31 4.41 28.71
N MET A 62 -22.56 3.22 28.16
CA MET A 62 -22.38 2.93 26.72
C MET A 62 -23.23 3.82 25.79
N SER A 63 -24.36 4.36 26.27
CA SER A 63 -25.23 5.26 25.50
C SER A 63 -24.60 6.62 25.23
N ASP A 64 -23.79 7.11 26.18
CA ASP A 64 -23.17 8.43 26.09
C ASP A 64 -22.03 8.37 25.04
N LEU A 65 -21.32 7.24 25.01
CA LEU A 65 -20.28 6.95 24.02
C LEU A 65 -20.85 6.89 22.61
N PHE A 66 -22.00 6.22 22.46
CA PHE A 66 -22.68 6.11 21.17
C PHE A 66 -23.11 7.47 20.62
N ASN A 67 -23.66 8.34 21.47
CA ASN A 67 -24.04 9.69 21.06
C ASN A 67 -22.82 10.54 20.67
N ARG A 68 -21.67 10.35 21.33
CA ARG A 68 -20.41 11.00 20.96
C ARG A 68 -19.87 10.49 19.63
N VAL A 69 -19.93 9.19 19.40
CA VAL A 69 -19.54 8.53 18.14
C VAL A 69 -20.37 9.04 16.98
N LEU A 70 -21.70 9.11 17.12
CA LEU A 70 -22.59 9.65 16.10
C LEU A 70 -22.28 11.11 15.73
N ARG A 71 -21.85 11.92 16.70
CA ARG A 71 -21.48 13.33 16.48
C ARG A 71 -20.10 13.52 15.88
N SER A 72 -19.23 12.51 15.97
CA SER A 72 -17.80 12.62 15.64
C SER A 72 -17.32 11.47 14.76
N SER A 73 -18.21 10.82 14.00
CA SER A 73 -17.92 9.56 13.29
C SER A 73 -16.74 9.69 12.34
N ASP A 74 -16.59 10.85 11.67
CA ASP A 74 -15.46 11.14 10.78
C ASP A 74 -14.10 11.28 11.51
N GLN A 75 -14.10 11.60 12.81
CA GLN A 75 -12.87 11.89 13.56
C GLN A 75 -12.36 10.69 14.37
N LEU A 76 -13.26 9.79 14.78
CA LEU A 76 -12.94 8.69 15.69
C LEU A 76 -12.45 7.42 14.96
N GLY A 77 -12.56 7.36 13.63
CA GLY A 77 -11.97 6.32 12.79
C GLY A 77 -12.57 4.92 12.97
N ALA A 78 -11.87 3.89 12.46
CA ALA A 78 -12.37 2.51 12.35
C ALA A 78 -12.95 1.92 13.65
N MET A 79 -12.38 2.24 14.82
CA MET A 79 -12.89 1.73 16.10
C MET A 79 -14.28 2.26 16.45
N ALA A 80 -14.57 3.51 16.09
CA ALA A 80 -15.91 4.07 16.24
C ALA A 80 -16.91 3.41 15.29
N SER A 81 -16.54 3.15 14.03
CA SER A 81 -17.39 2.40 13.08
C SER A 81 -17.75 1.01 13.62
N ILE A 82 -16.76 0.28 14.17
CA ILE A 82 -16.96 -1.06 14.74
C ILE A 82 -17.91 -0.99 15.95
N PHE A 83 -17.68 -0.05 16.86
CA PHE A 83 -18.53 0.13 18.04
C PHE A 83 -19.96 0.54 17.68
N GLU A 84 -20.12 1.48 16.74
CA GLU A 84 -21.42 1.94 16.27
C GLU A 84 -22.24 0.78 15.70
N ALA A 85 -21.61 -0.05 14.86
CA ALA A 85 -22.27 -1.20 14.25
C ALA A 85 -22.69 -2.25 15.31
N GLY A 86 -21.80 -2.57 16.25
CA GLY A 86 -22.12 -3.48 17.35
C GLY A 86 -23.22 -2.96 18.27
N TYR A 87 -23.22 -1.67 18.57
CA TYR A 87 -24.21 -1.05 19.46
C TYR A 87 -25.58 -0.90 18.80
N LYS A 88 -25.63 -0.59 17.50
CA LYS A 88 -26.87 -0.59 16.71
C LYS A 88 -27.50 -1.99 16.68
N GLU A 89 -26.70 -3.02 16.44
CA GLU A 89 -27.16 -4.41 16.43
C GLU A 89 -27.68 -4.84 17.80
N PHE A 90 -26.96 -4.49 18.87
CA PHE A 90 -27.38 -4.73 20.24
C PHE A 90 -28.74 -4.08 20.55
N GLN A 91 -28.94 -2.82 20.15
CA GLN A 91 -30.21 -2.12 20.34
C GLN A 91 -31.34 -2.73 19.53
N TYR A 92 -31.07 -3.16 18.30
CA TYR A 92 -32.05 -3.77 17.41
C TYR A 92 -32.59 -5.08 18.01
N GLN A 93 -31.71 -5.98 18.44
CA GLN A 93 -32.13 -7.25 19.04
C GLN A 93 -32.81 -7.09 20.40
N ARG A 94 -32.43 -6.09 21.20
CA ARG A 94 -33.12 -5.81 22.48
C ARG A 94 -34.58 -5.40 22.30
N ARG A 95 -34.98 -4.94 21.10
CA ARG A 95 -36.37 -4.58 20.78
C ARG A 95 -37.19 -5.76 20.24
N GLN A 96 -36.56 -6.92 19.97
CA GLN A 96 -37.27 -8.08 19.44
C GLN A 96 -38.01 -8.85 20.54
N PRO A 97 -39.21 -9.40 20.25
CA PRO A 97 -40.02 -10.12 21.24
C PRO A 97 -39.37 -11.43 21.73
N ASP A 98 -38.62 -12.11 20.85
CA ASP A 98 -38.03 -13.43 21.08
C ASP A 98 -36.56 -13.32 21.52
N PHE A 99 -36.35 -12.53 22.58
CA PHE A 99 -35.03 -12.08 23.02
C PHE A 99 -34.20 -13.20 23.68
N ASP A 100 -33.26 -13.78 22.93
CA ASP A 100 -32.21 -14.63 23.48
C ASP A 100 -30.93 -13.84 23.79
N ARG A 101 -30.54 -13.82 25.07
CA ARG A 101 -29.32 -13.15 25.55
C ARG A 101 -28.03 -13.77 25.00
N GLY A 102 -28.05 -15.07 24.66
CA GLY A 102 -26.92 -15.76 24.03
C GLY A 102 -26.71 -15.27 22.61
N LEU A 103 -27.77 -15.28 21.79
CA LEU A 103 -27.75 -14.82 20.40
C LEU A 103 -27.40 -13.33 20.28
N LEU A 104 -27.82 -12.51 21.25
CA LEU A 104 -27.50 -11.08 21.28
C LEU A 104 -26.00 -10.79 21.22
N LYS A 105 -25.23 -11.47 22.08
CA LYS A 105 -23.77 -11.27 22.15
C LYS A 105 -23.09 -11.75 20.88
N ASP A 106 -23.48 -12.92 20.39
CA ASP A 106 -22.89 -13.53 19.20
C ASP A 106 -23.16 -12.72 17.95
N ASN A 107 -24.40 -12.26 17.76
CA ASN A 107 -24.78 -11.44 16.63
C ASN A 107 -24.10 -10.06 16.65
N SER A 108 -24.05 -9.40 17.81
CA SER A 108 -23.35 -8.11 17.94
C SER A 108 -21.85 -8.27 17.65
N ALA A 109 -21.21 -9.30 18.20
CA ALA A 109 -19.80 -9.61 17.94
C ALA A 109 -19.55 -9.98 16.46
N ARG A 110 -20.50 -10.67 15.81
CA ARG A 110 -20.42 -11.00 14.38
C ARG A 110 -20.45 -9.74 13.53
N VAL A 111 -21.38 -8.82 13.78
CA VAL A 111 -21.46 -7.55 13.04
C VAL A 111 -20.19 -6.72 13.25
N MET A 112 -19.69 -6.64 14.48
CA MET A 112 -18.41 -5.98 14.77
C MET A 112 -17.24 -6.58 13.98
N ARG A 113 -17.14 -7.92 13.89
CA ARG A 113 -16.10 -8.59 13.08
C ARG A 113 -16.23 -8.28 11.59
N VAL A 114 -17.45 -8.21 11.06
CA VAL A 114 -17.67 -7.87 9.64
C VAL A 114 -17.19 -6.46 9.35
N VAL A 115 -17.53 -5.49 10.20
CA VAL A 115 -17.06 -4.10 10.03
C VAL A 115 -15.56 -4.00 10.22
N MET A 116 -14.99 -4.70 11.21
CA MET A 116 -13.54 -4.77 11.42
C MET A 116 -12.81 -5.28 10.18
N ASN A 117 -13.27 -6.36 9.56
CA ASN A 117 -12.64 -6.89 8.36
C ASN A 117 -12.74 -5.90 7.19
N ARG A 118 -13.87 -5.22 7.00
CA ARG A 118 -14.02 -4.19 5.95
C ARG A 118 -13.05 -3.02 6.13
N GLU A 119 -12.88 -2.57 7.38
CA GLU A 119 -11.92 -1.51 7.72
C GLU A 119 -10.48 -1.98 7.44
N LEU A 120 -10.16 -3.23 7.81
CA LEU A 120 -8.86 -3.84 7.49
C LEU A 120 -8.62 -3.94 5.98
N ASP A 121 -9.58 -4.45 5.21
CA ASP A 121 -9.48 -4.57 3.74
C ASP A 121 -9.20 -3.20 3.10
N THR A 122 -9.85 -2.15 3.59
CA THR A 122 -9.65 -0.77 3.12
C THR A 122 -8.25 -0.27 3.49
N MET A 123 -7.76 -0.60 4.69
CA MET A 123 -6.41 -0.25 5.12
C MET A 123 -5.33 -1.03 4.38
N GLU A 124 -5.61 -2.25 3.93
CA GLU A 124 -4.70 -3.12 3.19
C GLU A 124 -4.75 -2.87 1.68
N ALA A 125 -5.79 -2.23 1.16
CA ALA A 125 -5.88 -1.82 -0.24
C ALA A 125 -4.61 -1.05 -0.64
N SER A 126 -4.01 -1.37 -1.79
CA SER A 126 -2.69 -0.88 -2.26
C SER A 126 -1.44 -1.54 -1.67
N LEU A 127 -1.51 -2.41 -0.66
CA LEU A 127 -0.35 -3.24 -0.28
C LEU A 127 -0.03 -4.28 -1.36
N SER A 128 -1.06 -4.81 -2.01
CA SER A 128 -0.91 -5.73 -3.14
C SER A 128 -0.12 -5.11 -4.29
N SER A 129 -0.39 -3.86 -4.66
CA SER A 129 0.37 -3.18 -5.72
C SER A 129 1.82 -2.92 -5.34
N LEU A 130 2.09 -2.52 -4.09
CA LEU A 130 3.46 -2.41 -3.54
C LEU A 130 4.21 -3.75 -3.61
N ALA A 131 3.54 -4.84 -3.24
CA ALA A 131 4.11 -6.18 -3.29
C ALA A 131 4.42 -6.60 -4.74
N THR A 132 3.51 -6.33 -5.69
CA THR A 132 3.73 -6.61 -7.12
C THR A 132 4.88 -5.78 -7.68
N ILE A 133 4.95 -4.48 -7.38
CA ILE A 133 6.05 -3.63 -7.84
C ILE A 133 7.38 -4.16 -7.31
N GLY A 134 7.44 -4.48 -6.01
CA GLY A 134 8.66 -5.02 -5.38
C GLY A 134 9.08 -6.39 -5.91
N SER A 135 8.14 -7.26 -6.27
CA SER A 135 8.46 -8.60 -6.78
C SER A 135 8.80 -8.62 -8.28
N VAL A 136 8.20 -7.73 -9.07
CA VAL A 136 8.37 -7.67 -10.53
C VAL A 136 9.56 -6.79 -10.94
N SER A 137 9.93 -5.78 -10.14
CA SER A 137 11.03 -4.86 -10.48
C SER A 137 12.38 -5.54 -10.76
N PRO A 138 12.80 -6.62 -10.08
CA PRO A 138 14.06 -7.29 -10.40
C PRO A 138 14.05 -7.93 -11.79
N TYR A 139 12.92 -8.50 -12.20
CA TYR A 139 12.77 -9.11 -13.52
C TYR A 139 12.77 -8.06 -14.64
N VAL A 140 12.14 -6.91 -14.40
CA VAL A 140 12.18 -5.76 -15.32
C VAL A 140 13.60 -5.21 -15.46
N GLY A 141 14.36 -5.12 -14.35
CA GLY A 141 15.77 -4.76 -14.39
C GLY A 141 16.63 -5.77 -15.17
N LEU A 142 16.43 -7.06 -14.91
CA LEU A 142 17.13 -8.14 -15.62
C LEU A 142 16.82 -8.14 -17.13
N LEU A 143 15.59 -7.83 -17.53
CA LEU A 143 15.24 -7.64 -18.94
C LEU A 143 16.10 -6.54 -19.57
N GLY A 144 16.31 -5.42 -18.87
CA GLY A 144 17.14 -4.32 -19.33
C GLY A 144 18.60 -4.73 -19.53
N THR A 145 19.16 -5.51 -18.59
CA THR A 145 20.55 -5.98 -18.71
C THR A 145 20.73 -6.97 -19.86
N VAL A 146 19.80 -7.93 -20.02
CA VAL A 146 19.83 -8.89 -21.14
C VAL A 146 19.73 -8.15 -22.48
N TRP A 147 18.83 -7.16 -22.58
CA TRP A 147 18.69 -6.38 -23.80
C TRP A 147 19.93 -5.55 -24.12
N GLY A 148 20.52 -4.88 -23.13
CA GLY A 148 21.75 -4.10 -23.30
C GLY A 148 22.91 -4.96 -23.80
N ILE A 149 23.08 -6.15 -23.21
CA ILE A 149 24.09 -7.13 -23.63
C ILE A 149 23.80 -7.60 -25.07
N MET A 150 22.57 -8.00 -25.39
CA MET A 150 22.19 -8.42 -26.75
C MET A 150 22.47 -7.34 -27.79
N SER A 151 22.06 -6.10 -27.52
CA SER A 151 22.31 -4.97 -28.42
C SER A 151 23.80 -4.72 -28.64
N SER A 152 24.61 -4.88 -27.59
CA SER A 152 26.06 -4.71 -27.67
C SER A 152 26.73 -5.80 -28.50
N PHE A 153 26.29 -7.06 -28.35
CA PHE A 153 26.79 -8.17 -29.18
C PHE A 153 26.34 -8.07 -30.64
N THR A 154 25.10 -7.64 -30.92
CA THR A 154 24.65 -7.38 -32.30
C THR A 154 25.46 -6.27 -32.96
N ALA A 155 25.81 -5.20 -32.24
CA ALA A 155 26.66 -4.14 -32.76
C ALA A 155 28.07 -4.66 -33.13
N LEU A 156 28.65 -5.56 -32.33
CA LEU A 156 29.95 -6.20 -32.63
C LEU A 156 29.88 -7.14 -33.84
N GLY A 157 28.79 -7.87 -34.03
CA GLY A 157 28.63 -8.80 -35.15
C GLY A 157 28.67 -8.12 -36.52
N ASN A 158 28.42 -6.81 -36.57
CA ASN A 158 28.38 -6.01 -37.80
C ASN A 158 29.70 -5.28 -38.13
N VAL A 159 30.76 -5.42 -37.31
CA VAL A 159 32.07 -4.76 -37.53
C VAL A 159 33.17 -5.77 -37.86
N GLN A 160 33.98 -5.49 -38.89
CA GLN A 160 35.06 -6.38 -39.37
C GLN A 160 36.23 -6.55 -38.37
N GLN A 161 36.44 -5.59 -37.46
CA GLN A 161 37.44 -5.66 -36.39
C GLN A 161 36.79 -5.27 -35.06
N ALA A 162 36.51 -6.26 -34.22
CA ALA A 162 35.96 -6.06 -32.88
C ALA A 162 37.07 -5.65 -31.89
N THR A 163 36.82 -4.62 -31.07
CA THR A 163 37.70 -4.22 -29.96
C THR A 163 36.89 -4.10 -28.68
N LEU A 164 37.48 -4.45 -27.53
CA LEU A 164 36.82 -4.39 -26.21
C LEU A 164 36.27 -2.99 -25.87
N ALA A 165 36.92 -1.94 -26.37
CA ALA A 165 36.51 -0.55 -26.17
C ALA A 165 35.17 -0.20 -26.84
N MET A 166 34.76 -0.93 -27.88
CA MET A 166 33.47 -0.69 -28.57
C MET A 166 32.25 -1.23 -27.81
N VAL A 167 32.45 -2.14 -26.86
CA VAL A 167 31.36 -2.83 -26.12
C VAL A 167 31.15 -2.25 -24.72
N ALA A 168 32.20 -1.67 -24.15
CA ALA A 168 32.21 -1.13 -22.80
C ALA A 168 31.05 -0.15 -22.50
N PRO A 169 30.61 0.74 -23.42
CA PRO A 169 29.50 1.66 -23.14
C PRO A 169 28.12 1.01 -23.05
N GLY A 170 27.92 -0.16 -23.67
CA GLY A 170 26.61 -0.85 -23.70
C GLY A 170 26.40 -1.89 -22.61
N ILE A 171 27.48 -2.26 -21.90
CA ILE A 171 27.47 -3.20 -20.77
C ILE A 171 27.59 -2.48 -19.41
N ALA A 172 28.24 -1.31 -19.37
CA ALA A 172 28.35 -0.46 -18.18
C ALA A 172 27.02 0.26 -17.87
#